data_AF-A0A6L6LVZ8-F1
#
_entry.id   AF-A0A6L6LVZ8-F1
#
_cell.length_a   1.000
_cell.length_b   1.000
_cell.length_c   1.000
_cell.angle_alpha   90.00
_cell.angle_beta   90.00
_cell.angle_gamma   90.00
#
_symmetry.space_group_name_H-M   'P 1'
#
loop_
_entity.id
_entity.type
_entity.pdbx_description
1 polymer ?
#
loop_
_entity_poly.entity_id
_entity_poly.type
_entity_poly.pdbx_seq_one_letter_code
_entity_poly.pdbx_strand_id
1 'polypeptide(L)'
;MQKFDVIIVGGGVVGSAIARELARYRLSIAVLEKNRDVCFETSGRNSAVLHGGFAYNADSLKAECCLEGNLEFDQVARDLDVPFHRTGKLLVGNTDEDYKNLEKTLEQGRKIGCPDLRLIDRAEIDEIEPHSGGKFALYSPHSGIMDPFQYVIGLAENAVQNGAKYFLNHMVTGILRDGDRLYQVQTTKGNFAAKWIINAAAMGGAKIAEMTGFLGYENTGGRGAYIILDKNTGDKLKLPIYPVPNNRYMGVHVTPTTDGNVIVGPTGDETTDLYNYGVDEETIRYLAKSASIVWPHIFRSDYIRTYSGNCPKWYKDGVLLYDFEILHDESVAPNVIHMVNMDSPALTSALPLARRAVKILVDKEHPEQNTQFDPTRKGITRFSTLALEEQQRYVRENPDYGEIICRCEKITKAEIMQAIHNPLGADTLTSVKYRTRSMMGRCQGGYCQMRIVSMIAEELNIPLEAVQYGRQGSYLFVGRVRD
;
A
#
# COMPACT_ATOMS: atom_id res chain seq x y z
N MET A 1 -6.24 -31.95 -1.79
CA MET A 1 -6.74 -30.56 -1.90
C MET A 1 -6.80 -29.98 -0.50
N GLN A 2 -6.04 -28.90 -0.22
CA GLN A 2 -6.07 -28.26 1.10
C GLN A 2 -7.42 -27.55 1.29
N LYS A 3 -7.98 -27.64 2.50
CA LYS A 3 -9.30 -27.07 2.83
C LYS A 3 -9.14 -25.96 3.86
N PHE A 4 -9.91 -24.90 3.69
CA PHE A 4 -9.95 -23.73 4.56
C PHE A 4 -11.41 -23.33 4.82
N ASP A 5 -11.66 -22.62 5.90
CA ASP A 5 -12.96 -22.00 6.14
C ASP A 5 -13.14 -20.81 5.19
N VAL A 6 -12.07 -20.02 5.03
CA VAL A 6 -12.05 -18.81 4.20
C VAL A 6 -10.82 -18.78 3.31
N ILE A 7 -11.04 -18.53 2.01
CA ILE A 7 -9.99 -18.14 1.06
C ILE A 7 -10.16 -16.67 0.70
N ILE A 8 -9.11 -15.88 0.88
CA ILE A 8 -9.01 -14.50 0.42
C ILE A 8 -8.16 -14.49 -0.85
N VAL A 9 -8.67 -13.89 -1.92
CA VAL A 9 -7.94 -13.76 -3.18
C VAL A 9 -7.33 -12.35 -3.25
N GLY A 10 -6.00 -12.28 -3.16
CA GLY A 10 -5.22 -11.03 -3.17
C GLY A 10 -4.60 -10.69 -1.82
N GLY A 11 -3.27 -10.55 -1.78
CA GLY A 11 -2.47 -10.17 -0.61
C GLY A 11 -2.10 -8.69 -0.56
N GLY A 12 -2.95 -7.82 -1.13
CA GLY A 12 -2.81 -6.35 -1.00
C GLY A 12 -3.17 -5.86 0.41
N VAL A 13 -3.23 -4.53 0.59
CA VAL A 13 -3.60 -3.92 1.89
C VAL A 13 -4.96 -4.40 2.39
N VAL A 14 -5.98 -4.41 1.51
CA VAL A 14 -7.34 -4.82 1.88
C VAL A 14 -7.40 -6.31 2.21
N GLY A 15 -6.82 -7.17 1.37
CA GLY A 15 -6.81 -8.62 1.62
C GLY A 15 -6.04 -8.99 2.89
N SER A 16 -4.93 -8.33 3.17
CA SER A 16 -4.16 -8.57 4.40
C SER A 16 -4.84 -8.01 5.64
N ALA A 17 -5.55 -6.89 5.54
CA ALA A 17 -6.41 -6.39 6.62
C ALA A 17 -7.55 -7.37 6.92
N ILE A 18 -8.20 -7.95 5.89
CA ILE A 18 -9.24 -8.97 6.04
C ILE A 18 -8.68 -10.23 6.71
N ALA A 19 -7.51 -10.70 6.28
CA ALA A 19 -6.85 -11.85 6.88
C ALA A 19 -6.58 -11.64 8.38
N ARG A 20 -6.07 -10.46 8.74
CA ARG A 20 -5.82 -10.07 10.13
C ARG A 20 -7.10 -10.03 10.97
N GLU A 21 -8.16 -9.41 10.44
CA GLU A 21 -9.43 -9.30 11.17
C GLU A 21 -10.13 -10.66 11.32
N LEU A 22 -10.03 -11.56 10.32
CA LEU A 22 -10.51 -12.94 10.46
C LEU A 22 -9.71 -13.76 11.48
N ALA A 23 -8.41 -13.48 11.64
CA ALA A 23 -7.56 -14.21 12.59
C ALA A 23 -7.92 -13.97 14.07
N ARG A 24 -8.80 -13.00 14.35
CA ARG A 24 -9.48 -12.82 15.65
C ARG A 24 -10.46 -13.93 15.98
N TYR A 25 -10.78 -14.81 15.02
CA TYR A 25 -11.69 -15.93 15.17
C TYR A 25 -10.96 -17.25 14.90
N ARG A 26 -11.47 -18.36 15.43
CA ARG A 26 -10.96 -19.70 15.20
C ARG A 26 -11.39 -20.21 13.82
N LEU A 27 -10.78 -19.65 12.79
CA LEU A 27 -11.00 -19.99 11.39
C LEU A 27 -9.68 -20.43 10.74
N SER A 28 -9.76 -21.44 9.87
CA SER A 28 -8.68 -21.75 8.96
C SER A 28 -8.72 -20.80 7.76
N ILE A 29 -7.72 -19.91 7.68
CA ILE A 29 -7.68 -18.80 6.71
C ILE A 29 -6.54 -19.01 5.72
N ALA A 30 -6.81 -18.89 4.43
CA ALA A 30 -5.81 -18.86 3.37
C ALA A 30 -5.88 -17.57 2.56
N VAL A 31 -4.72 -16.99 2.26
CA VAL A 31 -4.58 -15.88 1.31
C VAL A 31 -3.83 -16.37 0.08
N LEU A 32 -4.46 -16.24 -1.09
CA LEU A 32 -3.85 -16.61 -2.37
C LEU A 32 -3.38 -15.33 -3.08
N GLU A 33 -2.07 -15.16 -3.21
CA GLU A 33 -1.44 -14.00 -3.86
C GLU A 33 -0.72 -14.44 -5.13
N LYS A 34 -1.01 -13.75 -6.25
CA LYS A 34 -0.43 -14.10 -7.56
C LYS A 34 1.06 -13.76 -7.66
N ASN A 35 1.54 -12.76 -6.93
CA ASN A 35 2.93 -12.34 -6.93
C ASN A 35 3.75 -13.14 -5.91
N ARG A 36 5.07 -13.03 -6.00
CA ARG A 36 6.01 -13.72 -5.10
C ARG A 36 5.99 -13.23 -3.66
N ASP A 37 5.31 -12.12 -3.39
CA ASP A 37 5.19 -11.51 -2.07
C ASP A 37 4.03 -10.49 -2.08
N VAL A 38 3.65 -10.01 -0.89
CA VAL A 38 2.59 -9.01 -0.71
C VAL A 38 3.05 -7.63 -1.15
N CYS A 39 2.11 -6.71 -1.40
CA CYS A 39 2.41 -5.31 -1.76
C CYS A 39 3.02 -5.10 -3.17
N PHE A 40 2.91 -6.09 -4.07
CA PHE A 40 3.54 -6.05 -5.41
C PHE A 40 2.74 -5.36 -6.51
N GLU A 41 1.55 -4.81 -6.22
CA GLU A 41 0.70 -4.07 -7.16
C GLU A 41 0.37 -2.66 -6.61
N THR A 42 -0.91 -2.26 -6.57
CA THR A 42 -1.40 -0.92 -6.17
C THR A 42 -0.96 -0.52 -4.75
N SER A 43 -0.99 -1.47 -3.80
CA SER A 43 -0.65 -1.18 -2.39
C SER A 43 0.80 -0.71 -2.19
N GLY A 44 1.71 -1.06 -3.10
CA GLY A 44 3.10 -0.59 -3.09
C GLY A 44 3.38 0.59 -4.04
N ARG A 45 2.35 1.18 -4.64
CA ARG A 45 2.46 2.21 -5.70
C ARG A 45 1.44 3.34 -5.48
N ASN A 46 1.66 4.12 -4.42
CA ASN A 46 0.80 5.22 -4.03
C ASN A 46 1.61 6.38 -3.45
N SER A 47 0.92 7.43 -3.02
CA SER A 47 1.50 8.63 -2.42
C SER A 47 1.97 8.48 -0.96
N ALA A 48 1.76 7.32 -0.33
CA ALA A 48 2.16 7.04 1.06
C ALA A 48 1.50 7.96 2.12
N VAL A 49 0.27 8.43 1.86
CA VAL A 49 -0.47 9.36 2.73
C VAL A 49 -1.57 8.65 3.52
N LEU A 50 -1.65 8.98 4.81
CA LEU A 50 -2.84 8.78 5.64
C LEU A 50 -3.81 9.95 5.40
N HIS A 51 -4.92 9.69 4.71
CA HIS A 51 -5.88 10.73 4.32
C HIS A 51 -6.84 11.07 5.47
N GLY A 52 -7.29 12.33 5.54
CA GLY A 52 -8.22 12.82 6.57
C GLY A 52 -9.72 12.76 6.23
N GLY A 53 -10.13 12.06 5.15
CA GLY A 53 -11.54 11.86 4.79
C GLY A 53 -12.29 13.02 4.10
N PHE A 54 -11.85 14.26 4.27
CA PHE A 54 -12.60 15.46 3.85
C PHE A 54 -12.74 15.69 2.33
N ALA A 55 -12.10 14.87 1.49
CA ALA A 55 -12.13 15.01 0.04
C ALA A 55 -13.20 14.13 -0.66
N TYR A 56 -13.99 13.38 0.10
CA TYR A 56 -14.96 12.40 -0.43
C TYR A 56 -16.39 12.76 -0.07
N ASN A 57 -17.36 12.36 -0.89
CA ASN A 57 -18.78 12.65 -0.64
C ASN A 57 -19.18 12.19 0.77
N ALA A 58 -19.90 13.02 1.52
CA ALA A 58 -20.11 12.79 2.95
C ALA A 58 -20.85 11.48 3.26
N ASP A 59 -21.77 11.08 2.39
CA ASP A 59 -22.59 9.88 2.54
C ASP A 59 -21.92 8.61 1.95
N SER A 60 -20.64 8.72 1.53
CA SER A 60 -19.91 7.62 0.90
C SER A 60 -19.21 6.73 1.91
N LEU A 61 -19.14 5.43 1.62
CA LEU A 61 -18.35 4.47 2.38
C LEU A 61 -16.86 4.85 2.39
N LYS A 62 -16.38 5.49 1.32
CA LYS A 62 -15.04 6.11 1.25
C LYS A 62 -14.82 7.13 2.34
N ALA A 63 -15.72 8.09 2.52
CA ALA A 63 -15.58 9.12 3.54
C ALA A 63 -15.56 8.50 4.95
N GLU A 64 -16.54 7.63 5.23
CA GLU A 64 -16.70 6.95 6.51
C GLU A 64 -15.46 6.11 6.88
N CYS A 65 -15.08 5.17 6.00
CA CYS A 65 -13.95 4.28 6.27
C CYS A 65 -12.61 5.05 6.26
N CYS A 66 -12.48 6.13 5.51
CA CYS A 66 -11.27 6.95 5.54
C CYS A 66 -11.14 7.70 6.87
N LEU A 67 -12.21 8.28 7.39
CA LEU A 67 -12.19 8.93 8.69
C LEU A 67 -11.91 7.92 9.82
N GLU A 68 -12.60 6.79 9.86
CA GLU A 68 -12.35 5.73 10.86
C GLU A 68 -10.89 5.27 10.82
N GLY A 69 -10.39 4.95 9.62
CA GLY A 69 -9.02 4.48 9.43
C GLY A 69 -7.98 5.52 9.82
N ASN A 70 -8.25 6.80 9.57
CA ASN A 70 -7.40 7.92 9.98
C ASN A 70 -7.33 8.07 11.51
N LEU A 71 -8.47 7.95 12.19
CA LEU A 71 -8.55 8.16 13.63
C LEU A 71 -7.89 7.04 14.43
N GLU A 72 -7.96 5.79 13.95
CA GLU A 72 -7.34 4.63 14.63
C GLU A 72 -5.86 4.42 14.29
N PHE A 73 -5.32 5.10 13.27
CA PHE A 73 -4.03 4.72 12.69
C PHE A 73 -2.84 4.86 13.65
N ASP A 74 -2.87 5.81 14.58
CA ASP A 74 -1.82 5.94 15.60
C ASP A 74 -1.65 4.65 16.42
N GLN A 75 -2.76 3.97 16.77
CA GLN A 75 -2.72 2.69 17.45
C GLN A 75 -2.25 1.59 16.52
N VAL A 76 -2.76 1.54 15.29
CA VAL A 76 -2.39 0.55 14.28
C VAL A 76 -0.89 0.60 13.97
N ALA A 77 -0.33 1.79 13.83
CA ALA A 77 1.09 2.00 13.56
C ALA A 77 1.97 1.53 14.74
N ARG A 78 1.53 1.73 15.98
CA ARG A 78 2.20 1.18 17.17
C ARG A 78 2.12 -0.35 17.22
N ASP A 79 0.92 -0.90 17.02
CA ASP A 79 0.69 -2.34 17.10
C ASP A 79 1.50 -3.09 16.05
N LEU A 80 1.55 -2.58 14.81
CA LEU A 80 2.21 -3.25 13.68
C LEU A 80 3.65 -2.79 13.43
N ASP A 81 4.16 -1.86 14.24
CA ASP A 81 5.48 -1.24 14.13
C ASP A 81 5.70 -0.60 12.75
N VAL A 82 4.73 0.19 12.29
CA VAL A 82 4.73 0.89 11.01
C VAL A 82 5.33 2.28 11.18
N PRO A 83 6.38 2.65 10.42
CA PRO A 83 6.85 4.03 10.36
C PRO A 83 5.72 4.96 9.93
N PHE A 84 5.38 5.91 10.79
CA PHE A 84 4.25 6.81 10.62
C PHE A 84 4.52 8.16 11.29
N HIS A 85 4.13 9.25 10.64
CA HIS A 85 4.16 10.60 11.20
C HIS A 85 2.85 11.32 10.92
N ARG A 86 2.24 11.87 11.99
CA ARG A 86 1.05 12.71 11.88
C ARG A 86 1.44 14.16 11.58
N THR A 87 1.82 14.39 10.34
CA THR A 87 2.39 15.67 9.85
C THR A 87 1.33 16.74 9.59
N GLY A 88 0.05 16.37 9.52
CA GLY A 88 -0.97 17.17 8.88
C GLY A 88 -0.81 17.20 7.35
N LYS A 89 -1.58 18.06 6.68
CA LYS A 89 -1.59 18.27 5.22
C LYS A 89 -2.16 19.65 4.89
N LEU A 90 -1.64 20.29 3.83
CA LEU A 90 -2.15 21.55 3.29
C LEU A 90 -2.78 21.35 1.90
N LEU A 91 -3.95 21.95 1.69
CA LEU A 91 -4.50 22.21 0.35
C LEU A 91 -4.37 23.70 0.06
N VAL A 92 -3.47 24.08 -0.84
CA VAL A 92 -3.07 25.48 -1.05
C VAL A 92 -3.76 26.09 -2.27
N GLY A 93 -4.25 27.32 -2.11
CA GLY A 93 -4.97 28.07 -3.15
C GLY A 93 -4.33 29.42 -3.44
N ASN A 94 -4.61 29.95 -4.64
CA ASN A 94 -4.05 31.22 -5.13
C ASN A 94 -5.11 32.19 -5.69
N THR A 95 -6.33 31.71 -5.95
CA THR A 95 -7.42 32.42 -6.63
C THR A 95 -8.72 32.45 -5.81
N ASP A 96 -9.62 33.39 -6.07
CA ASP A 96 -10.90 33.44 -5.37
C ASP A 96 -11.76 32.18 -5.59
N GLU A 97 -11.58 31.50 -6.73
CA GLU A 97 -12.22 30.21 -7.00
C GLU A 97 -11.66 29.11 -6.10
N ASP A 98 -10.33 29.07 -5.90
CA ASP A 98 -9.69 28.16 -4.96
C ASP A 98 -10.25 28.35 -3.56
N TYR A 99 -10.39 29.60 -3.11
CA TYR A 99 -10.93 29.92 -1.79
C TYR A 99 -12.34 29.35 -1.61
N LYS A 100 -13.24 29.61 -2.57
CA LYS A 100 -14.61 29.07 -2.57
C LYS A 100 -14.65 27.53 -2.56
N ASN A 101 -13.72 26.89 -3.27
CA ASN A 101 -13.65 25.44 -3.29
C ASN A 101 -13.14 24.88 -1.95
N LEU A 102 -12.18 25.55 -1.30
CA LEU A 102 -11.75 25.18 0.04
C LEU A 102 -12.85 25.35 1.08
N GLU A 103 -13.70 26.38 0.98
CA GLU A 103 -14.88 26.54 1.83
C GLU A 103 -15.84 25.34 1.70
N LYS A 104 -16.10 24.89 0.46
CA LYS A 104 -16.91 23.70 0.21
C LYS A 104 -16.26 22.44 0.79
N THR A 105 -14.95 22.27 0.61
CA THR A 105 -14.20 21.13 1.17
C THR A 105 -14.21 21.15 2.71
N LEU A 106 -14.09 22.32 3.33
CA LEU A 106 -14.19 22.47 4.78
C LEU A 106 -15.59 22.07 5.28
N GLU A 107 -16.64 22.55 4.63
CA GLU A 107 -18.01 22.21 4.99
C GLU A 107 -18.31 20.71 4.80
N GLN A 108 -17.79 20.11 3.73
CA GLN A 108 -17.87 18.67 3.51
C GLN A 108 -17.13 17.89 4.59
N GLY A 109 -15.93 18.30 4.96
CA GLY A 109 -15.18 17.71 6.07
C GLY A 109 -15.93 17.83 7.40
N ARG A 110 -16.60 18.96 7.68
CA ARG A 110 -17.45 19.13 8.87
C ARG A 110 -18.62 18.16 8.87
N LYS A 111 -19.30 17.95 7.74
CA LYS A 111 -20.40 16.99 7.61
C LYS A 111 -19.95 15.55 7.87
N ILE A 112 -18.74 15.19 7.42
CA ILE A 112 -18.14 13.88 7.67
C ILE A 112 -17.70 13.72 9.13
N GLY A 113 -17.46 14.83 9.84
CA GLY A 113 -16.94 14.82 11.21
C GLY A 113 -15.41 14.82 11.28
N CYS A 114 -14.73 15.29 10.22
CA CYS A 114 -13.28 15.46 10.22
C CYS A 114 -12.85 16.51 11.26
N PRO A 115 -12.04 16.15 12.26
CA PRO A 115 -11.65 17.07 13.33
C PRO A 115 -10.66 18.15 12.87
N ASP A 116 -10.76 19.31 13.51
CA ASP A 116 -9.77 20.40 13.47
C ASP A 116 -9.38 20.93 12.08
N LEU A 117 -10.23 20.71 11.08
CA LEU A 117 -10.10 21.33 9.76
C LEU A 117 -10.30 22.84 9.86
N ARG A 118 -9.36 23.60 9.29
CA ARG A 118 -9.42 25.06 9.33
C ARG A 118 -8.82 25.69 8.08
N LEU A 119 -9.47 26.75 7.61
CA LEU A 119 -8.88 27.67 6.64
C LEU A 119 -7.81 28.50 7.34
N ILE A 120 -6.68 28.66 6.69
CA ILE A 120 -5.52 29.40 7.19
C ILE A 120 -5.02 30.37 6.13
N ASP A 121 -4.45 31.48 6.57
CA ASP A 121 -3.87 32.49 5.68
C ASP A 121 -2.40 32.19 5.34
N ARG A 122 -1.76 33.11 4.61
CA ARG A 122 -0.34 32.97 4.23
C ARG A 122 0.60 32.94 5.44
N ALA A 123 0.34 33.76 6.47
CA ALA A 123 1.24 33.84 7.62
C ALA A 123 1.25 32.52 8.39
N GLU A 124 0.08 31.91 8.57
CA GLU A 124 -0.03 30.58 9.19
C GLU A 124 0.57 29.46 8.31
N ILE A 125 0.46 29.56 6.98
CA ILE A 125 1.17 28.64 6.08
C ILE A 125 2.68 28.74 6.32
N ASP A 126 3.23 29.96 6.41
CA ASP A 126 4.67 30.19 6.60
C ASP A 126 5.19 29.63 7.93
N GLU A 127 4.36 29.65 8.99
CA GLU A 127 4.69 29.03 10.27
C GLU A 127 4.73 27.49 10.19
N ILE A 128 3.77 26.91 9.48
CA ILE A 128 3.60 25.45 9.38
C ILE A 128 4.60 24.85 8.37
N GLU A 129 4.59 25.35 7.14
CA GLU A 129 5.38 24.88 6.00
C GLU A 129 5.95 26.07 5.20
N PRO A 130 7.12 26.62 5.62
CA PRO A 130 7.72 27.82 5.02
C PRO A 130 8.01 27.70 3.52
N HIS A 131 8.19 26.47 3.02
CA HIS A 131 8.51 26.23 1.61
C HIS A 131 7.26 26.01 0.75
N SER A 132 6.06 26.08 1.33
CA SER A 132 4.81 25.95 0.60
C SER A 132 4.50 27.18 -0.26
N GLY A 133 3.98 26.93 -1.46
CA GLY A 133 3.26 27.92 -2.24
C GLY A 133 1.88 28.24 -1.65
N GLY A 134 1.09 29.07 -2.36
CA GLY A 134 -0.28 29.43 -1.98
C GLY A 134 -0.39 30.72 -1.16
N LYS A 135 -1.55 31.38 -1.27
CA LYS A 135 -1.91 32.58 -0.49
C LYS A 135 -2.74 32.27 0.75
N PHE A 136 -3.40 31.12 0.75
CA PHE A 136 -4.23 30.59 1.83
C PHE A 136 -4.36 29.07 1.61
N ALA A 137 -4.80 28.35 2.64
CA ALA A 137 -4.94 26.91 2.57
C ALA A 137 -6.06 26.38 3.46
N LEU A 138 -6.52 25.16 3.15
CA LEU A 138 -7.21 24.31 4.13
C LEU A 138 -6.16 23.43 4.79
N TYR A 139 -6.02 23.57 6.11
CA TYR A 139 -5.14 22.74 6.92
C TYR A 139 -5.91 21.57 7.54
N SER A 140 -5.37 20.37 7.34
CA SER A 140 -5.85 19.13 7.95
C SER A 140 -4.79 18.58 8.90
N PRO A 141 -4.85 18.88 10.22
CA PRO A 141 -3.83 18.44 11.18
C PRO A 141 -3.77 16.92 11.35
N HIS A 142 -4.87 16.21 11.08
CA HIS A 142 -4.99 14.77 11.30
C HIS A 142 -4.52 13.89 10.14
N SER A 143 -4.15 14.48 9.00
CA SER A 143 -3.49 13.73 7.92
C SER A 143 -2.06 13.34 8.33
N GLY A 144 -1.45 12.37 7.64
CA GLY A 144 -0.08 11.97 7.92
C GLY A 144 0.59 11.24 6.77
N ILE A 145 1.82 10.81 7.01
CA ILE A 145 2.63 10.02 6.08
C ILE A 145 3.00 8.70 6.74
N MET A 146 3.00 7.62 5.97
CA MET A 146 3.30 6.27 6.46
C MET A 146 4.24 5.54 5.49
N ASP A 147 4.92 4.50 5.95
CA ASP A 147 5.56 3.53 5.05
C ASP A 147 4.50 2.51 4.55
N PRO A 148 4.05 2.59 3.29
CA PRO A 148 2.98 1.72 2.79
C PRO A 148 3.44 0.27 2.65
N PHE A 149 4.73 0.03 2.47
CA PHE A 149 5.28 -1.33 2.36
C PHE A 149 5.22 -2.00 3.72
N GLN A 150 5.72 -1.32 4.75
CA GLN A 150 5.71 -1.84 6.12
C GLN A 150 4.30 -2.01 6.66
N TYR A 151 3.34 -1.15 6.27
CA TYR A 151 1.95 -1.34 6.68
C TYR A 151 1.34 -2.63 6.11
N VAL A 152 1.47 -2.86 4.80
CA VAL A 152 0.93 -4.07 4.15
C VAL A 152 1.63 -5.33 4.65
N ILE A 153 2.96 -5.30 4.78
CA ILE A 153 3.75 -6.41 5.30
C ILE A 153 3.39 -6.66 6.77
N GLY A 154 3.24 -5.63 7.59
CA GLY A 154 2.86 -5.75 9.00
C GLY A 154 1.49 -6.37 9.19
N LEU A 155 0.50 -5.99 8.37
CA LEU A 155 -0.81 -6.64 8.35
C LEU A 155 -0.70 -8.14 8.01
N ALA A 156 0.06 -8.48 6.98
CA ALA A 156 0.21 -9.86 6.52
C ALA A 156 0.99 -10.73 7.51
N GLU A 157 2.12 -10.23 8.03
CA GLU A 157 2.93 -10.94 9.04
C GLU A 157 2.15 -11.12 10.34
N ASN A 158 1.37 -10.12 10.79
CA ASN A 158 0.52 -10.26 11.97
C ASN A 158 -0.61 -11.28 11.74
N ALA A 159 -1.21 -11.33 10.53
CA ALA A 159 -2.17 -12.38 10.20
C ALA A 159 -1.53 -13.77 10.26
N VAL A 160 -0.29 -13.93 9.76
CA VAL A 160 0.47 -15.20 9.84
C VAL A 160 0.80 -15.58 11.28
N GLN A 161 1.24 -14.63 12.11
CA GLN A 161 1.48 -14.84 13.55
C GLN A 161 0.23 -15.37 14.27
N ASN A 162 -0.95 -14.96 13.80
CA ASN A 162 -2.24 -15.38 14.34
C ASN A 162 -2.87 -16.58 13.59
N GLY A 163 -2.10 -17.29 12.75
CA GLY A 163 -2.49 -18.57 12.16
C GLY A 163 -3.01 -18.54 10.73
N ALA A 164 -3.10 -17.38 10.08
CA ALA A 164 -3.42 -17.31 8.66
C ALA A 164 -2.28 -17.88 7.80
N LYS A 165 -2.62 -18.47 6.64
CA LYS A 165 -1.63 -19.03 5.71
C LYS A 165 -1.59 -18.24 4.42
N TYR A 166 -0.41 -17.75 4.04
CA TYR A 166 -0.21 -17.07 2.76
C TYR A 166 0.39 -18.03 1.74
N PHE A 167 -0.25 -18.12 0.57
CA PHE A 167 0.22 -18.87 -0.58
C PHE A 167 0.61 -17.87 -1.67
N LEU A 168 1.88 -17.48 -1.65
CA LEU A 168 2.47 -16.57 -2.62
C LEU A 168 2.75 -17.28 -3.94
N ASN A 169 2.72 -16.56 -5.06
CA ASN A 169 2.86 -17.10 -6.40
C ASN A 169 1.79 -18.17 -6.75
N HIS A 170 0.59 -18.02 -6.21
CA HIS A 170 -0.59 -18.85 -6.46
C HIS A 170 -1.70 -17.99 -7.09
N MET A 171 -1.59 -17.75 -8.40
CA MET A 171 -2.62 -17.01 -9.12
C MET A 171 -3.87 -17.87 -9.25
N VAL A 172 -5.02 -17.39 -8.79
CA VAL A 172 -6.31 -18.04 -9.00
C VAL A 172 -6.69 -17.98 -10.47
N THR A 173 -7.00 -19.14 -11.05
CA THR A 173 -7.35 -19.30 -12.47
C THR A 173 -8.78 -19.77 -12.69
N GLY A 174 -9.43 -20.28 -11.65
CA GLY A 174 -10.82 -20.72 -11.71
C GLY A 174 -11.40 -20.90 -10.32
N ILE A 175 -12.69 -20.62 -10.17
CA ILE A 175 -13.47 -20.92 -8.97
C ILE A 175 -14.71 -21.67 -9.45
N LEU A 176 -14.98 -22.81 -8.83
CA LEU A 176 -16.11 -23.66 -9.17
C LEU A 176 -16.86 -24.02 -7.90
N ARG A 177 -18.18 -24.10 -7.98
CA ARG A 177 -19.02 -24.63 -6.89
C ARG A 177 -20.04 -25.59 -7.45
N ASP A 178 -20.16 -26.73 -6.81
CA ASP A 178 -21.08 -27.81 -7.19
C ASP A 178 -22.15 -27.97 -6.10
N GLY A 179 -23.33 -27.39 -6.30
CA GLY A 179 -24.41 -27.35 -5.32
C GLY A 179 -23.98 -26.67 -3.99
N ASP A 180 -24.35 -27.28 -2.86
CA ASP A 180 -24.01 -26.78 -1.51
C ASP A 180 -22.60 -27.17 -1.03
N ARG A 181 -21.74 -27.65 -1.95
CA ARG A 181 -20.37 -28.03 -1.61
C ARG A 181 -19.47 -26.80 -1.42
N LEU A 182 -18.29 -27.05 -0.84
CA LEU A 182 -17.22 -26.05 -0.77
C LEU A 182 -16.87 -25.55 -2.18
N TYR A 183 -16.49 -24.28 -2.28
CA TYR A 183 -15.84 -23.73 -3.46
C TYR A 183 -14.54 -24.49 -3.73
N GLN A 184 -14.31 -24.89 -4.97
CA GLN A 184 -13.04 -25.39 -5.46
C GLN A 184 -12.29 -24.25 -6.14
N VAL A 185 -11.11 -23.91 -5.63
CA VAL A 185 -10.28 -22.82 -6.14
C VAL A 185 -9.06 -23.40 -6.83
N GLN A 186 -9.01 -23.21 -8.15
CA GLN A 186 -7.89 -23.61 -8.99
C GLN A 186 -6.86 -22.50 -9.04
N THR A 187 -5.59 -22.87 -8.94
CA THR A 187 -4.49 -21.91 -9.03
C THR A 187 -3.39 -22.42 -9.97
N THR A 188 -2.44 -21.54 -10.31
CA THR A 188 -1.22 -21.92 -11.01
C THR A 188 -0.36 -22.94 -10.24
N LYS A 189 -0.59 -23.13 -8.94
CA LYS A 189 0.16 -24.04 -8.07
C LYS A 189 -0.77 -24.79 -7.11
N GLY A 190 -1.36 -25.86 -7.61
CA GLY A 190 -2.23 -26.72 -6.81
C GLY A 190 -3.62 -26.13 -6.56
N ASN A 191 -4.50 -26.97 -6.02
CA ASN A 191 -5.92 -26.64 -5.83
C ASN A 191 -6.29 -26.63 -4.34
N PHE A 192 -7.24 -25.75 -4.02
CA PHE A 192 -7.75 -25.49 -2.69
C PHE A 192 -9.27 -25.63 -2.67
N ALA A 193 -9.83 -25.73 -1.47
CA ALA A 193 -11.27 -25.58 -1.29
C ALA A 193 -11.59 -24.75 -0.06
N ALA A 194 -12.68 -23.98 -0.12
CA ALA A 194 -13.16 -23.22 1.02
C ALA A 194 -14.68 -23.07 1.08
N LYS A 195 -15.19 -22.77 2.27
CA LYS A 195 -16.60 -22.44 2.46
C LYS A 195 -16.89 -21.01 1.98
N TRP A 196 -15.99 -20.09 2.31
CA TRP A 196 -16.08 -18.68 1.93
C TRP A 196 -14.98 -18.26 0.97
N ILE A 197 -15.33 -17.40 0.01
CA ILE A 197 -14.38 -16.69 -0.84
C ILE A 197 -14.52 -15.19 -0.60
N ILE A 198 -13.40 -14.51 -0.34
CA ILE A 198 -13.35 -13.05 -0.29
C ILE A 198 -12.46 -12.55 -1.42
N ASN A 199 -13.06 -11.88 -2.40
CA ASN A 199 -12.36 -11.29 -3.54
C ASN A 199 -11.80 -9.92 -3.15
N ALA A 200 -10.48 -9.86 -2.90
CA ALA A 200 -9.72 -8.65 -2.64
C ALA A 200 -8.65 -8.42 -3.72
N ALA A 201 -8.90 -8.88 -4.94
CA ALA A 201 -7.92 -8.94 -6.02
C ALA A 201 -7.69 -7.60 -6.75
N ALA A 202 -8.37 -6.52 -6.33
CA ALA A 202 -8.27 -5.17 -6.90
C ALA A 202 -8.36 -5.18 -8.44
N MET A 203 -7.24 -4.99 -9.15
CA MET A 203 -7.18 -5.04 -10.63
C MET A 203 -7.68 -6.37 -11.21
N GLY A 204 -7.47 -7.49 -10.50
CA GLY A 204 -8.00 -8.80 -10.85
C GLY A 204 -9.44 -9.05 -10.40
N GLY A 205 -10.06 -8.09 -9.71
CA GLY A 205 -11.35 -8.24 -9.03
C GLY A 205 -12.49 -8.66 -9.96
N ALA A 206 -12.60 -8.03 -11.14
CA ALA A 206 -13.60 -8.37 -12.14
C ALA A 206 -13.51 -9.84 -12.59
N LYS A 207 -12.28 -10.30 -12.88
CA LYS A 207 -12.05 -11.68 -13.30
C LYS A 207 -12.42 -12.69 -12.21
N ILE A 208 -12.13 -12.38 -10.95
CA ILE A 208 -12.52 -13.25 -9.82
C ILE A 208 -14.04 -13.23 -9.60
N ALA A 209 -14.69 -12.08 -9.75
CA ALA A 209 -16.14 -11.97 -9.64
C ALA A 209 -16.86 -12.78 -10.74
N GLU A 210 -16.35 -12.72 -11.97
CA GLU A 210 -16.84 -13.53 -13.09
C GLU A 210 -16.69 -15.04 -12.78
N MET A 211 -15.56 -15.47 -12.23
CA MET A 211 -15.35 -16.87 -11.82
C MET A 211 -16.35 -17.35 -10.77
N THR A 212 -16.93 -16.46 -9.96
CA THR A 212 -17.96 -16.82 -8.97
C THR A 212 -19.38 -16.65 -9.49
N GLY A 213 -19.57 -16.24 -10.75
CA GLY A 213 -20.87 -16.01 -11.37
C GLY A 213 -21.42 -14.59 -11.23
N PHE A 214 -20.67 -13.67 -10.61
CA PHE A 214 -21.07 -12.26 -10.50
C PHE A 214 -20.66 -11.51 -11.77
N LEU A 215 -21.64 -11.24 -12.63
CA LEU A 215 -21.45 -10.60 -13.94
C LEU A 215 -21.65 -9.08 -13.88
N GLY A 216 -21.08 -8.35 -14.83
CA GLY A 216 -21.26 -6.89 -14.97
C GLY A 216 -20.29 -6.03 -14.16
N TYR A 217 -19.35 -6.64 -13.43
CA TYR A 217 -18.22 -5.90 -12.87
C TYR A 217 -17.13 -5.69 -13.95
N GLU A 218 -17.18 -4.55 -14.62
CA GLU A 218 -16.16 -4.14 -15.60
C GLU A 218 -15.08 -3.28 -14.94
N ASN A 219 -13.85 -3.81 -14.87
CA ASN A 219 -12.74 -3.10 -14.25
C ASN A 219 -11.89 -2.37 -15.30
N THR A 220 -11.92 -1.04 -15.27
CA THR A 220 -10.96 -0.18 -15.96
C THR A 220 -9.91 0.32 -14.96
N GLY A 221 -8.84 0.95 -15.45
CA GLY A 221 -7.75 1.43 -14.61
C GLY A 221 -7.71 2.94 -14.53
N GLY A 222 -7.44 3.47 -13.33
CA GLY A 222 -6.82 4.77 -13.18
C GLY A 222 -5.31 4.59 -12.97
N ARG A 223 -4.47 5.32 -13.70
CA ARG A 223 -3.01 5.30 -13.56
C ARG A 223 -2.51 6.62 -12.97
N GLY A 224 -1.69 6.50 -11.93
CA GLY A 224 -0.94 7.61 -11.36
C GLY A 224 0.56 7.37 -11.47
N ALA A 225 1.28 8.29 -12.14
CA ALA A 225 2.74 8.28 -12.20
C ALA A 225 3.36 9.25 -11.19
N TYR A 226 4.59 8.93 -10.76
CA TYR A 226 5.29 9.61 -9.69
C TYR A 226 6.78 9.75 -9.98
N ILE A 227 7.39 10.80 -9.39
CA ILE A 227 8.83 11.00 -9.27
C ILE A 227 9.20 10.87 -7.79
N ILE A 228 10.32 10.22 -7.49
CA ILE A 228 10.97 10.24 -6.19
C ILE A 228 12.20 11.14 -6.27
N LEU A 229 12.23 12.15 -5.40
CA LEU A 229 13.37 13.01 -5.16
C LEU A 229 14.25 12.45 -4.04
N ASP A 230 15.55 12.76 -4.12
CA ASP A 230 16.55 12.38 -3.13
C ASP A 230 16.31 13.03 -1.76
N LYS A 231 16.91 12.45 -0.72
CA LYS A 231 16.73 12.88 0.67
C LYS A 231 17.26 14.29 0.95
N ASN A 232 18.17 14.80 0.11
CA ASN A 232 18.64 16.20 0.19
C ASN A 232 17.53 17.26 -0.03
N THR A 233 16.35 16.83 -0.49
CA THR A 233 15.17 17.70 -0.62
C THR A 233 14.20 17.59 0.56
N GLY A 234 14.30 16.53 1.37
CA GLY A 234 13.35 16.21 2.44
C GLY A 234 13.23 17.28 3.53
N ASP A 235 14.35 17.87 3.96
CA ASP A 235 14.34 18.90 5.02
C ASP A 235 13.57 20.18 4.63
N LYS A 236 13.26 20.34 3.34
CA LYS A 236 12.48 21.47 2.80
C LYS A 236 10.98 21.18 2.70
N LEU A 237 10.51 20.02 3.19
CA LEU A 237 9.11 19.62 3.14
C LEU A 237 8.75 18.80 4.39
N LYS A 238 8.06 19.43 5.33
CA LYS A 238 7.64 18.84 6.60
C LYS A 238 6.33 18.07 6.47
N LEU A 239 5.45 18.48 5.56
CA LEU A 239 4.13 17.86 5.37
C LEU A 239 3.69 17.83 3.90
N PRO A 240 2.69 17.01 3.53
CA PRO A 240 2.18 16.96 2.17
C PRO A 240 1.46 18.25 1.74
N ILE A 241 1.82 18.79 0.58
CA ILE A 241 1.22 20.00 0.01
C ILE A 241 0.49 19.64 -1.27
N TYR A 242 -0.80 19.96 -1.31
CA TYR A 242 -1.72 19.67 -2.40
C TYR A 242 -2.22 20.98 -2.99
N PRO A 243 -2.47 21.07 -4.30
CA PRO A 243 -3.29 22.15 -4.83
C PRO A 243 -4.74 21.97 -4.37
N VAL A 244 -5.55 23.02 -4.48
CA VAL A 244 -7.00 22.90 -4.29
C VAL A 244 -7.57 21.94 -5.34
N PRO A 245 -8.36 20.93 -4.94
CA PRO A 245 -8.93 19.97 -5.86
C PRO A 245 -9.84 20.64 -6.89
N ASN A 246 -9.81 20.13 -8.12
CA ASN A 246 -10.92 20.32 -9.06
C ASN A 246 -11.93 19.17 -8.89
N ASN A 247 -13.11 19.27 -9.51
CA ASN A 247 -14.22 18.32 -9.33
C ASN A 247 -13.91 16.83 -9.58
N ARG A 248 -12.73 16.46 -10.10
CA ARG A 248 -12.39 15.06 -10.46
C ARG A 248 -11.03 14.59 -9.92
N TYR A 249 -10.14 15.49 -9.53
CA TYR A 249 -8.75 15.17 -9.24
C TYR A 249 -8.14 16.14 -8.21
N MET A 250 -7.41 15.58 -7.24
CA MET A 250 -6.70 16.34 -6.19
C MET A 250 -5.46 17.09 -6.70
N GLY A 251 -5.12 16.97 -7.98
CA GLY A 251 -3.95 17.60 -8.58
C GLY A 251 -2.65 16.83 -8.31
N VAL A 252 -1.60 17.22 -9.04
CA VAL A 252 -0.23 16.77 -8.75
C VAL A 252 0.20 17.43 -7.44
N HIS A 253 0.60 16.62 -6.46
CA HIS A 253 0.97 17.08 -5.13
C HIS A 253 2.40 16.66 -4.77
N VAL A 254 2.92 17.21 -3.69
CA VAL A 254 4.23 16.85 -3.13
C VAL A 254 4.07 16.28 -1.73
N THR A 255 4.75 15.18 -1.45
CA THR A 255 4.59 14.44 -0.20
C THR A 255 5.95 14.01 0.33
N PRO A 256 6.34 14.38 1.57
CA PRO A 256 7.52 13.83 2.19
C PRO A 256 7.27 12.35 2.58
N THR A 257 8.32 11.54 2.59
CA THR A 257 8.24 10.16 3.09
C THR A 257 8.78 10.07 4.51
N THR A 258 8.43 8.98 5.21
CA THR A 258 8.96 8.66 6.55
C THR A 258 10.48 8.43 6.58
N ASP A 259 11.12 8.37 5.41
CA ASP A 259 12.56 8.17 5.25
C ASP A 259 13.29 9.40 4.70
N GLY A 260 12.59 10.53 4.56
CA GLY A 260 13.14 11.81 4.14
C GLY A 260 13.23 12.04 2.63
N ASN A 261 12.73 11.12 1.79
CA ASN A 261 12.58 11.41 0.36
C ASN A 261 11.32 12.25 0.11
N VAL A 262 11.19 12.81 -1.09
CA VAL A 262 9.96 13.51 -1.51
C VAL A 262 9.36 12.81 -2.71
N ILE A 263 8.06 12.57 -2.67
CA ILE A 263 7.25 12.03 -3.76
C ILE A 263 6.55 13.20 -4.47
N VAL A 264 6.65 13.25 -5.79
CA VAL A 264 5.92 14.18 -6.65
C VAL A 264 4.95 13.39 -7.51
N GLY A 265 3.66 13.65 -7.39
CA GLY A 265 2.62 12.92 -8.12
C GLY A 265 1.26 12.97 -7.43
N PRO A 266 0.30 12.13 -7.85
CA PRO A 266 0.34 11.30 -9.05
C PRO A 266 0.09 12.12 -10.35
N THR A 267 -0.05 11.43 -11.48
CA THR A 267 -0.93 11.86 -12.59
C THR A 267 -2.37 11.34 -12.37
N GLY A 268 -3.30 11.68 -13.25
CA GLY A 268 -4.70 11.26 -13.16
C GLY A 268 -5.20 10.63 -14.47
N ASP A 269 -4.44 9.68 -15.03
CA ASP A 269 -4.71 9.13 -16.36
C ASP A 269 -5.74 7.98 -16.27
N GLU A 270 -6.62 7.87 -17.26
CA GLU A 270 -7.40 6.63 -17.48
C GLU A 270 -6.56 5.64 -18.29
N THR A 271 -6.68 4.35 -18.00
CA THR A 271 -5.97 3.30 -18.75
C THR A 271 -6.78 2.01 -18.84
N THR A 272 -6.67 1.34 -19.99
CA THR A 272 -7.16 -0.02 -20.22
C THR A 272 -6.04 -1.06 -20.12
N ASP A 273 -4.77 -0.64 -20.18
CA ASP A 273 -3.63 -1.51 -19.93
C ASP A 273 -3.29 -1.53 -18.43
N LEU A 274 -4.00 -2.40 -17.72
CA LEU A 274 -3.93 -2.53 -16.27
C LEU A 274 -2.56 -2.99 -15.74
N TYR A 275 -1.64 -3.39 -16.62
CA TYR A 275 -0.31 -3.91 -16.25
C TYR A 275 0.85 -3.07 -16.81
N ASN A 276 0.57 -1.97 -17.50
CA ASN A 276 1.58 -1.01 -17.89
C ASN A 276 1.97 -0.11 -16.70
N TYR A 277 3.25 -0.16 -16.34
CA TYR A 277 3.86 0.64 -15.28
C TYR A 277 4.94 1.61 -15.79
N GLY A 278 5.00 1.82 -17.11
CA GLY A 278 5.92 2.76 -17.73
C GLY A 278 5.61 4.20 -17.31
N VAL A 279 6.67 5.00 -17.19
CA VAL A 279 6.59 6.45 -17.00
C VAL A 279 7.48 7.08 -18.05
N ASP A 280 6.88 7.74 -19.03
CA ASP A 280 7.61 8.41 -20.11
C ASP A 280 8.13 9.79 -19.68
N GLU A 281 9.03 10.34 -20.50
CA GLU A 281 9.68 11.62 -20.23
C GLU A 281 8.71 12.81 -20.27
N GLU A 282 7.61 12.74 -21.05
CA GLU A 282 6.59 13.79 -21.07
C GLU A 282 5.83 13.86 -19.75
N THR A 283 5.45 12.70 -19.21
CA THR A 283 4.82 12.55 -17.91
C THR A 283 5.72 13.10 -16.80
N ILE A 284 7.02 12.80 -16.83
CA ILE A 284 7.99 13.34 -15.86
C ILE A 284 8.03 14.87 -15.92
N ARG A 285 8.05 15.45 -17.12
CA ARG A 285 8.04 16.92 -17.29
C ARG A 285 6.74 17.55 -16.80
N TYR A 286 5.60 16.92 -17.09
CA TYR A 286 4.29 17.37 -16.61
C TYR A 286 4.20 17.37 -15.08
N LEU A 287 4.63 16.29 -14.43
CA LEU A 287 4.65 16.16 -12.97
C LEU A 287 5.48 17.27 -12.32
N ALA A 288 6.71 17.46 -12.79
CA ALA A 288 7.63 18.46 -12.27
C ALA A 288 7.08 19.89 -12.43
N LYS A 289 6.57 20.21 -13.63
CA LYS A 289 5.98 21.53 -13.92
C LYS A 289 4.76 21.80 -13.03
N SER A 290 3.85 20.83 -12.92
CA SER A 290 2.60 21.00 -12.18
C SER A 290 2.86 21.16 -10.68
N ALA A 291 3.74 20.33 -10.10
CA ALA A 291 4.06 20.38 -8.68
C ALA A 291 4.88 21.63 -8.30
N SER A 292 5.65 22.21 -9.22
CA SER A 292 6.42 23.43 -8.95
C SER A 292 5.56 24.64 -8.54
N ILE A 293 4.27 24.61 -8.84
CA ILE A 293 3.28 25.63 -8.44
C ILE A 293 3.08 25.63 -6.93
N VAL A 294 3.06 24.46 -6.30
CA VAL A 294 2.83 24.31 -4.86
C VAL A 294 4.13 24.18 -4.07
N TRP A 295 5.22 23.77 -4.73
CA TRP A 295 6.53 23.62 -4.08
C TRP A 295 7.68 23.72 -5.10
N PRO A 296 8.46 24.83 -5.12
CA PRO A 296 9.40 25.14 -6.21
C PRO A 296 10.74 24.38 -6.15
N HIS A 297 10.93 23.45 -5.22
CA HIS A 297 12.20 22.75 -4.97
C HIS A 297 12.36 21.44 -5.77
N ILE A 298 11.83 21.40 -6.99
CA ILE A 298 11.81 20.20 -7.83
C ILE A 298 12.83 20.37 -8.95
N PHE A 299 14.03 19.80 -8.76
CA PHE A 299 15.10 19.87 -9.75
C PHE A 299 15.44 18.49 -10.29
N ARG A 300 15.67 18.40 -11.60
CA ARG A 300 15.98 17.13 -12.28
C ARG A 300 17.20 16.41 -11.69
N SER A 301 18.17 17.14 -11.15
CA SER A 301 19.35 16.61 -10.47
C SER A 301 19.03 15.79 -9.21
N ASP A 302 17.86 16.01 -8.61
CA ASP A 302 17.43 15.32 -7.40
C ASP A 302 16.58 14.07 -7.70
N TYR A 303 16.30 13.77 -8.98
CA TYR A 303 15.44 12.64 -9.34
C TYR A 303 16.22 11.33 -9.18
N ILE A 304 15.73 10.43 -8.32
CA ILE A 304 16.38 9.14 -8.09
C ILE A 304 15.56 7.96 -8.61
N ARG A 305 14.26 8.13 -8.83
CA ARG A 305 13.38 7.06 -9.33
C ARG A 305 12.08 7.64 -9.88
N THR A 306 11.46 6.91 -10.79
CA THR A 306 10.05 7.06 -11.18
C THR A 306 9.30 5.75 -10.98
N TYR A 307 7.99 5.84 -10.81
CA TYR A 307 7.10 4.68 -10.80
C TYR A 307 5.69 5.13 -11.15
N SER A 308 4.85 4.20 -11.57
CA SER A 308 3.40 4.42 -11.65
C SER A 308 2.67 3.30 -10.94
N GLY A 309 1.41 3.56 -10.57
CA GLY A 309 0.49 2.61 -9.99
C GLY A 309 -0.86 2.66 -10.69
N ASN A 310 -1.48 1.50 -10.84
CA ASN A 310 -2.83 1.35 -11.38
C ASN A 310 -3.79 1.06 -10.25
N CYS A 311 -4.97 1.69 -10.28
CA CYS A 311 -6.06 1.47 -9.33
C CYS A 311 -7.32 1.03 -10.08
N PRO A 312 -8.12 0.13 -9.48
CA PRO A 312 -9.33 -0.35 -10.12
C PRO A 312 -10.37 0.77 -10.17
N LYS A 313 -11.07 0.85 -11.28
CA LYS A 313 -12.20 1.75 -11.52
C LYS A 313 -13.34 0.91 -12.08
N TRP A 314 -14.54 1.12 -11.56
CA TRP A 314 -15.72 0.42 -12.07
C TRP A 314 -16.65 1.42 -12.76
N TYR A 315 -16.96 1.13 -14.03
CA TYR A 315 -18.04 1.81 -14.74
C TYR A 315 -19.27 0.92 -14.72
N LYS A 316 -20.38 1.47 -14.25
CA LYS A 316 -21.69 0.82 -14.26
C LYS A 316 -22.59 1.62 -15.17
N ASP A 317 -23.07 0.99 -16.24
CA ASP A 317 -23.92 1.63 -17.26
C ASP A 317 -23.31 2.94 -17.83
N GLY A 318 -22.00 2.94 -18.04
CA GLY A 318 -21.25 4.10 -18.54
C GLY A 318 -20.96 5.20 -17.50
N VAL A 319 -21.38 5.01 -16.25
CA VAL A 319 -21.12 5.95 -15.14
C VAL A 319 -20.01 5.40 -14.25
N LEU A 320 -18.96 6.21 -14.05
CA LEU A 320 -17.89 5.86 -13.10
C LEU A 320 -18.46 5.84 -11.68
N LEU A 321 -18.35 4.69 -11.02
CA LEU A 321 -18.64 4.58 -9.60
C LEU A 321 -17.50 5.20 -8.79
N TYR A 322 -17.82 6.18 -7.95
CA TYR A 322 -16.83 6.88 -7.14
C TYR A 322 -16.68 6.32 -5.73
N ASP A 323 -17.55 5.44 -5.24
CA ASP A 323 -17.51 4.93 -3.87
C ASP A 323 -16.95 3.50 -3.78
N PHE A 324 -16.55 3.07 -2.58
CA PHE A 324 -16.26 1.67 -2.28
C PHE A 324 -17.56 0.87 -2.25
N GLU A 325 -17.52 -0.36 -2.73
CA GLU A 325 -18.62 -1.31 -2.56
C GLU A 325 -18.14 -2.63 -1.96
N ILE A 326 -18.91 -3.15 -1.00
CA ILE A 326 -18.73 -4.49 -0.43
C ILE A 326 -19.97 -5.28 -0.82
N LEU A 327 -19.83 -6.10 -1.85
CA LEU A 327 -20.95 -6.83 -2.44
C LEU A 327 -21.02 -8.25 -1.90
N HIS A 328 -22.23 -8.67 -1.54
CA HIS A 328 -22.53 -10.01 -1.07
C HIS A 328 -23.97 -10.36 -1.49
N ASP A 329 -24.10 -11.17 -2.54
CA ASP A 329 -25.39 -11.62 -3.06
C ASP A 329 -25.48 -13.14 -3.00
N GLU A 330 -26.20 -13.64 -2.00
CA GLU A 330 -26.40 -15.07 -1.77
C GLU A 330 -27.15 -15.78 -2.89
N SER A 331 -27.95 -15.05 -3.69
CA SER A 331 -28.68 -15.62 -4.81
C SER A 331 -27.79 -15.87 -6.03
N VAL A 332 -26.69 -15.14 -6.14
CA VAL A 332 -25.70 -15.26 -7.23
C VAL A 332 -24.55 -16.15 -6.82
N ALA A 333 -23.92 -15.84 -5.69
CA ALA A 333 -22.71 -16.50 -5.21
C ALA A 333 -22.73 -16.57 -3.66
N PRO A 334 -23.37 -17.59 -3.06
CA PRO A 334 -23.47 -17.70 -1.61
C PRO A 334 -22.11 -17.81 -0.94
N ASN A 335 -21.94 -17.18 0.22
CA ASN A 335 -20.66 -17.15 0.92
C ASN A 335 -19.50 -16.51 0.11
N VAL A 336 -19.80 -15.63 -0.86
CA VAL A 336 -18.79 -14.82 -1.57
C VAL A 336 -18.95 -13.35 -1.22
N ILE A 337 -17.82 -12.68 -0.93
CA ILE A 337 -17.78 -11.23 -0.69
C ILE A 337 -16.83 -10.60 -1.72
N HIS A 338 -17.29 -9.56 -2.40
CA HIS A 338 -16.47 -8.80 -3.36
C HIS A 338 -16.12 -7.42 -2.83
N MET A 339 -14.83 -7.13 -2.77
CA MET A 339 -14.29 -5.81 -2.44
C MET A 339 -14.07 -5.02 -3.74
N VAL A 340 -15.01 -4.15 -4.09
CA VAL A 340 -15.09 -3.49 -5.40
C VAL A 340 -14.69 -2.02 -5.32
N ASN A 341 -14.03 -1.52 -6.38
CA ASN A 341 -13.59 -0.13 -6.52
C ASN A 341 -12.65 0.38 -5.40
N MET A 342 -11.80 -0.52 -4.88
CA MET A 342 -10.84 -0.25 -3.80
C MET A 342 -9.62 0.57 -4.28
N ASP A 343 -9.87 1.81 -4.73
CA ASP A 343 -8.87 2.81 -5.10
C ASP A 343 -8.45 3.70 -3.90
N SER A 344 -7.84 4.86 -4.12
CA SER A 344 -7.55 5.80 -3.02
C SER A 344 -8.84 6.31 -2.37
N PRO A 345 -9.04 6.20 -1.04
CA PRO A 345 -8.01 6.01 0.02
C PRO A 345 -7.97 4.62 0.67
N ALA A 346 -8.11 3.52 -0.07
CA ALA A 346 -8.19 2.17 0.48
C ALA A 346 -6.99 1.76 1.35
N LEU A 347 -5.82 2.41 1.19
CA LEU A 347 -4.70 2.26 2.12
C LEU A 347 -5.10 2.75 3.54
N THR A 348 -5.65 3.96 3.67
CA THR A 348 -6.15 4.49 4.95
C THR A 348 -7.35 3.68 5.45
N SER A 349 -8.26 3.28 4.55
CA SER A 349 -9.53 2.63 4.88
C SER A 349 -9.44 1.11 5.11
N ALA A 350 -8.26 0.51 5.03
CA ALA A 350 -8.12 -0.96 4.91
C ALA A 350 -8.75 -1.75 6.06
N LEU A 351 -8.50 -1.36 7.32
CA LEU A 351 -9.04 -2.04 8.50
C LEU A 351 -10.56 -1.80 8.69
N PRO A 352 -11.08 -0.56 8.56
CA PRO A 352 -12.52 -0.31 8.52
C PRO A 352 -13.28 -1.14 7.46
N LEU A 353 -12.71 -1.24 6.25
CA LEU A 353 -13.27 -2.06 5.16
C LEU A 353 -13.22 -3.55 5.51
N ALA A 354 -12.10 -4.01 6.07
CA ALA A 354 -11.94 -5.39 6.50
C ALA A 354 -12.97 -5.79 7.56
N ARG A 355 -13.18 -4.96 8.59
CA ARG A 355 -14.17 -5.23 9.64
C ARG A 355 -15.59 -5.38 9.07
N ARG A 356 -15.97 -4.54 8.11
CA ARG A 356 -17.28 -4.62 7.43
C ARG A 356 -17.43 -5.92 6.63
N ALA A 357 -16.41 -6.32 5.87
CA ALA A 357 -16.41 -7.58 5.14
C ALA A 357 -16.45 -8.80 6.07
N VAL A 358 -15.63 -8.81 7.14
CA VAL A 358 -15.59 -9.89 8.12
C VAL A 358 -16.90 -10.01 8.88
N LYS A 359 -17.56 -8.89 9.19
CA LYS A 359 -18.85 -8.88 9.88
C LYS A 359 -19.92 -9.68 9.14
N ILE A 360 -19.98 -9.62 7.81
CA ILE A 360 -20.93 -10.39 7.00
C ILE A 360 -20.77 -11.90 7.26
N LEU A 361 -19.53 -12.38 7.27
CA LEU A 361 -19.23 -13.79 7.57
C LEU A 361 -19.55 -14.13 9.02
N VAL A 362 -19.10 -13.30 9.97
CA VAL A 362 -19.25 -13.55 11.41
C VAL A 362 -20.72 -13.58 11.85
N ASP A 363 -21.55 -12.68 11.30
CA ASP A 363 -22.98 -12.64 11.59
C ASP A 363 -23.72 -13.89 11.07
N LYS A 364 -23.21 -14.53 10.01
CA LYS A 364 -23.80 -15.75 9.44
C LYS A 364 -23.29 -17.02 10.10
N GLU A 365 -21.99 -17.08 10.40
CA GLU A 365 -21.31 -18.31 10.84
C GLU A 365 -21.13 -18.40 12.37
N HIS A 366 -21.18 -17.27 13.08
CA HIS A 366 -20.93 -17.16 14.51
C HIS A 366 -19.66 -17.92 14.98
N PRO A 367 -18.50 -17.72 14.34
CA PRO A 367 -17.29 -18.46 14.69
C PRO A 367 -16.80 -18.10 16.09
N GLU A 368 -16.19 -19.07 16.77
CA GLU A 368 -15.57 -18.84 18.07
C GLU A 368 -14.46 -17.78 17.99
N GLN A 369 -14.35 -16.93 19.01
CA GLN A 369 -13.26 -15.96 19.13
C GLN A 369 -11.91 -16.68 19.38
N ASN A 370 -10.84 -16.17 18.79
CA ASN A 370 -9.48 -16.57 19.07
C ASN A 370 -8.95 -15.80 20.29
N THR A 371 -9.01 -16.42 21.46
CA THR A 371 -8.50 -15.82 22.71
C THR A 371 -6.98 -15.65 22.77
N GLN A 372 -6.25 -16.19 21.80
CA GLN A 372 -4.79 -16.06 21.67
C GLN A 372 -4.40 -15.02 20.61
N PHE A 373 -5.35 -14.25 20.09
CA PHE A 373 -5.05 -13.23 19.11
C PHE A 373 -4.10 -12.16 19.69
N ASP A 374 -2.94 -11.99 19.06
CA ASP A 374 -1.99 -10.93 19.35
C ASP A 374 -2.12 -9.82 18.29
N PRO A 375 -2.62 -8.62 18.65
CA PRO A 375 -2.73 -7.51 17.70
C PRO A 375 -1.38 -6.96 17.26
N THR A 376 -0.30 -7.29 17.98
CA THR A 376 1.01 -6.69 17.82
C THR A 376 1.92 -7.50 16.89
N ARG A 377 2.77 -6.79 16.15
CA ARG A 377 3.83 -7.34 15.32
C ARG A 377 5.02 -6.40 15.41
N LYS A 378 6.21 -6.94 15.66
CA LYS A 378 7.45 -6.17 15.63
C LYS A 378 8.13 -6.27 14.27
N GLY A 379 8.55 -5.13 13.72
CA GLY A 379 9.29 -5.06 12.48
C GLY A 379 10.79 -5.23 12.64
N ILE A 380 11.47 -5.30 11.49
CA ILE A 380 12.93 -5.29 11.45
C ILE A 380 13.41 -3.98 12.04
N THR A 381 14.27 -4.08 13.05
CA THR A 381 14.85 -2.90 13.68
C THR A 381 15.76 -2.18 12.68
N ARG A 382 15.46 -0.91 12.41
CA ARG A 382 16.26 -0.05 11.54
C ARG A 382 17.53 0.37 12.26
N PHE A 383 18.64 -0.31 11.96
CA PHE A 383 19.90 -0.11 12.69
C PHE A 383 20.37 1.36 12.62
N SER A 384 20.19 1.99 11.46
CA SER A 384 20.64 3.35 11.18
C SER A 384 19.91 4.44 11.97
N THR A 385 18.77 4.13 12.61
CA THR A 385 18.00 5.08 13.43
C THR A 385 18.28 4.95 14.92
N LEU A 386 19.02 3.92 15.35
CA LEU A 386 19.36 3.69 16.75
C LEU A 386 20.43 4.67 17.24
N ALA A 387 20.42 4.95 18.56
CA ALA A 387 21.52 5.68 19.20
C ALA A 387 22.83 4.88 19.11
N LEU A 388 23.98 5.57 19.16
CA LEU A 388 25.29 4.93 18.99
C LEU A 388 25.55 3.81 20.01
N GLU A 389 25.15 4.00 21.27
CA GLU A 389 25.29 3.00 22.34
C GLU A 389 24.48 1.74 22.05
N GLU A 390 23.27 1.91 21.50
CA GLU A 390 22.42 0.79 21.08
C GLU A 390 23.01 0.10 19.87
N GLN A 391 23.47 0.84 18.86
CA GLN A 391 24.17 0.27 17.70
C GLN A 391 25.35 -0.61 18.15
N GLN A 392 26.16 -0.13 19.08
CA GLN A 392 27.27 -0.91 19.65
C GLN A 392 26.78 -2.16 20.38
N ARG A 393 25.65 -2.11 21.10
CA ARG A 393 25.02 -3.29 21.72
C ARG A 393 24.61 -4.31 20.66
N TYR A 394 23.87 -3.89 19.63
CA TYR A 394 23.43 -4.76 18.54
C TYR A 394 24.61 -5.45 17.84
N VAL A 395 25.70 -4.73 17.57
CA VAL A 395 26.92 -5.29 16.97
C VAL A 395 27.61 -6.30 17.89
N ARG A 396 27.62 -6.07 19.21
CA ARG A 396 28.18 -7.04 20.19
C ARG A 396 27.35 -8.31 20.27
N GLU A 397 26.03 -8.20 20.22
CA GLU A 397 25.09 -9.34 20.30
C GLU A 397 25.04 -10.13 18.99
N ASN A 398 25.10 -9.45 17.85
CA ASN A 398 25.14 -10.05 16.54
C ASN A 398 26.09 -9.26 15.61
N PRO A 399 27.29 -9.80 15.29
CA PRO A 399 28.27 -9.14 14.42
C PRO A 399 27.77 -8.77 13.02
N ASP A 400 26.71 -9.41 12.51
CA ASP A 400 26.13 -9.07 11.22
C ASP A 400 25.51 -7.64 11.19
N TYR A 401 25.21 -7.04 12.35
CA TYR A 401 24.88 -5.61 12.42
C TYR A 401 26.10 -4.71 12.14
N GLY A 402 27.32 -5.22 12.27
CA GLY A 402 28.55 -4.49 11.97
C GLY A 402 28.89 -4.42 10.48
N GLU A 403 28.27 -5.27 9.65
CA GLU A 403 28.53 -5.32 8.22
C GLU A 403 27.47 -4.54 7.43
N ILE A 404 27.84 -3.39 6.86
CA ILE A 404 26.94 -2.60 6.00
C ILE A 404 26.88 -3.20 4.59
N ILE A 405 25.69 -3.65 4.18
CA ILE A 405 25.38 -4.14 2.84
C ILE A 405 24.98 -3.00 1.90
N CYS A 406 24.02 -2.15 2.33
CA CYS A 406 23.56 -1.01 1.55
C CYS A 406 24.12 0.30 2.11
N ARG A 407 25.16 0.85 1.48
CA ARG A 407 25.84 2.05 1.99
C ARG A 407 24.95 3.31 2.00
N CYS A 408 24.17 3.55 0.96
CA CYS A 408 23.37 4.78 0.85
C CYS A 408 22.23 4.85 1.89
N GLU A 409 21.65 3.70 2.23
CA GLU A 409 20.58 3.60 3.22
C GLU A 409 21.06 3.07 4.59
N LYS A 410 22.37 2.77 4.71
CA LYS A 410 23.02 2.22 5.91
C LYS A 410 22.37 0.92 6.42
N ILE A 411 22.03 0.02 5.51
CA ILE A 411 21.40 -1.28 5.83
C ILE A 411 22.47 -2.32 6.09
N THR A 412 22.37 -3.00 7.23
CA THR A 412 23.27 -4.03 7.73
C THR A 412 22.96 -5.40 7.12
N LYS A 413 23.89 -6.35 7.27
CA LYS A 413 23.70 -7.75 6.89
C LYS A 413 22.58 -8.38 7.72
N ALA A 414 22.53 -8.10 9.02
CA ALA A 414 21.51 -8.60 9.93
C ALA A 414 20.08 -8.22 9.49
N GLU A 415 19.87 -7.00 9.00
CA GLU A 415 18.57 -6.55 8.47
C GLU A 415 18.16 -7.31 7.20
N ILE A 416 19.13 -7.60 6.30
CA ILE A 416 18.87 -8.40 5.09
C ILE A 416 18.52 -9.85 5.47
N MET A 417 19.22 -10.47 6.41
CA MET A 417 18.93 -11.84 6.86
C MET A 417 17.55 -11.93 7.52
N GLN A 418 17.21 -10.99 8.40
CA GLN A 418 15.87 -10.91 9.00
C GLN A 418 14.78 -10.76 7.94
N ALA A 419 15.04 -10.01 6.87
CA ALA A 419 14.10 -9.91 5.77
C ALA A 419 13.93 -11.24 5.04
N ILE A 420 15.00 -11.99 4.75
CA ILE A 420 14.92 -13.30 4.08
C ILE A 420 14.14 -14.30 4.95
N HIS A 421 14.42 -14.33 6.26
CA HIS A 421 13.80 -15.24 7.23
C HIS A 421 12.43 -14.81 7.76
N ASN A 422 11.83 -13.75 7.21
CA ASN A 422 10.53 -13.28 7.67
C ASN A 422 9.44 -14.36 7.47
N PRO A 423 8.29 -14.27 8.20
CA PRO A 423 7.24 -15.30 8.15
C PRO A 423 6.61 -15.56 6.77
N LEU A 424 6.72 -14.61 5.83
CA LEU A 424 6.23 -14.74 4.45
C LEU A 424 7.30 -15.29 3.48
N GLY A 425 8.56 -15.44 3.92
CA GLY A 425 9.66 -16.00 3.12
C GLY A 425 10.09 -15.13 1.94
N ALA A 426 10.70 -13.97 2.21
CA ALA A 426 11.12 -13.05 1.17
C ALA A 426 12.25 -13.65 0.32
N ASP A 427 11.99 -13.87 -0.96
CA ASP A 427 12.92 -14.57 -1.85
C ASP A 427 13.32 -13.78 -3.12
N THR A 428 13.00 -12.49 -3.16
CA THR A 428 13.37 -11.58 -4.26
C THR A 428 14.05 -10.31 -3.76
N LEU A 429 14.78 -9.64 -4.66
CA LEU A 429 15.35 -8.33 -4.35
C LEU A 429 14.28 -7.31 -3.92
N THR A 430 13.12 -7.29 -4.58
CA THR A 430 12.02 -6.37 -4.24
C THR A 430 11.43 -6.69 -2.87
N SER A 431 11.29 -7.97 -2.51
CA SER A 431 10.81 -8.40 -1.20
C SER A 431 11.74 -7.98 -0.06
N VAL A 432 13.05 -8.13 -0.24
CA VAL A 432 14.06 -7.66 0.71
C VAL A 432 14.07 -6.13 0.77
N LYS A 433 14.01 -5.47 -0.39
CA LYS A 433 13.93 -4.01 -0.52
C LYS A 433 12.75 -3.43 0.26
N TYR A 434 11.55 -3.98 0.13
CA TYR A 434 10.35 -3.48 0.84
C TYR A 434 10.43 -3.66 2.35
N ARG A 435 11.13 -4.69 2.84
CA ARG A 435 11.33 -4.92 4.28
C ARG A 435 12.43 -4.07 4.90
N THR A 436 13.48 -3.79 4.15
CA THR A 436 14.73 -3.21 4.68
C THR A 436 15.05 -1.83 4.16
N ARG A 437 14.33 -1.33 3.15
CA ARG A 437 14.67 -0.13 2.39
C ARG A 437 15.97 -0.21 1.57
N SER A 438 16.67 -1.35 1.56
CA SER A 438 17.84 -1.52 0.70
C SER A 438 17.52 -1.20 -0.76
N MET A 439 18.48 -0.64 -1.50
CA MET A 439 18.32 -0.21 -2.90
C MET A 439 17.32 0.95 -3.13
N MET A 440 16.76 1.59 -2.09
CA MET A 440 15.85 2.74 -2.25
C MET A 440 16.55 4.10 -2.30
N GLY A 441 17.82 4.19 -1.89
CA GLY A 441 18.59 5.44 -1.90
C GLY A 441 19.12 5.86 -3.27
N ARG A 442 19.91 6.94 -3.32
CA ARG A 442 20.43 7.56 -4.55
C ARG A 442 20.99 6.59 -5.60
N CYS A 443 21.72 5.56 -5.17
CA CYS A 443 22.37 4.62 -6.10
C CYS A 443 21.43 3.56 -6.70
N GLN A 444 20.17 3.48 -6.24
CA GLN A 444 19.14 2.55 -6.73
C GLN A 444 19.59 1.07 -6.81
N GLY A 445 20.46 0.65 -5.89
CA GLY A 445 20.97 -0.72 -5.83
C GLY A 445 22.32 -0.94 -6.50
N GLY A 446 22.91 0.07 -7.15
CA GLY A 446 24.15 -0.06 -7.93
C GLY A 446 25.37 -0.67 -7.20
N TYR A 447 25.39 -0.67 -5.86
CA TYR A 447 26.47 -1.26 -5.06
C TYR A 447 26.06 -2.50 -4.24
N CYS A 448 24.81 -2.57 -3.79
CA CYS A 448 24.37 -3.58 -2.83
C CYS A 448 23.62 -4.74 -3.50
N GLN A 449 23.11 -4.56 -4.71
CA GLN A 449 22.25 -5.54 -5.38
C GLN A 449 22.90 -6.92 -5.46
N MET A 450 24.15 -7.02 -5.96
CA MET A 450 24.83 -8.31 -6.11
C MET A 450 25.13 -9.00 -4.78
N ARG A 451 25.40 -8.23 -3.72
CA ARG A 451 25.60 -8.78 -2.36
C ARG A 451 24.30 -9.38 -1.85
N ILE A 452 23.18 -8.66 -1.99
CA ILE A 452 21.86 -9.16 -1.58
C ILE A 452 21.46 -10.39 -2.40
N VAL A 453 21.71 -10.41 -3.72
CA VAL A 453 21.49 -11.61 -4.55
C VAL A 453 22.24 -12.81 -4.00
N SER A 454 23.53 -12.63 -3.69
CA SER A 454 24.37 -13.73 -3.18
C SER A 454 23.84 -14.25 -1.84
N MET A 455 23.46 -13.34 -0.94
CA MET A 455 22.85 -13.71 0.34
C MET A 455 21.54 -14.47 0.19
N ILE A 456 20.65 -14.05 -0.72
CA ILE A 456 19.39 -14.78 -1.00
C ILE A 456 19.71 -16.19 -1.55
N ALA A 457 20.64 -16.28 -2.50
CA ALA A 457 21.01 -17.53 -3.13
C ALA A 457 21.61 -18.54 -2.14
N GLU A 458 22.55 -18.07 -1.32
CA GLU A 458 23.19 -18.85 -0.26
C GLU A 458 22.17 -19.30 0.78
N GLU A 459 21.34 -18.39 1.28
CA GLU A 459 20.40 -18.69 2.36
C GLU A 459 19.27 -19.63 1.93
N LEU A 460 18.79 -19.50 0.69
CA LEU A 460 17.74 -20.38 0.15
C LEU A 460 18.32 -21.64 -0.53
N ASN A 461 19.64 -21.79 -0.56
CA ASN A 461 20.34 -22.87 -1.26
C ASN A 461 19.88 -23.04 -2.71
N ILE A 462 19.84 -21.93 -3.45
CA ILE A 462 19.48 -21.87 -4.87
C ILE A 462 20.64 -21.28 -5.68
N PRO A 463 20.76 -21.60 -6.98
CA PRO A 463 21.76 -20.95 -7.83
C PRO A 463 21.48 -19.45 -7.94
N LEU A 464 22.54 -18.63 -8.09
CA LEU A 464 22.45 -17.17 -8.24
C LEU A 464 21.49 -16.77 -9.37
N GLU A 465 21.49 -17.53 -10.45
CA GLU A 465 20.66 -17.35 -11.65
C GLU A 465 19.15 -17.54 -11.37
N ALA A 466 18.78 -18.23 -10.29
CA ALA A 466 17.39 -18.41 -9.89
C ALA A 466 16.83 -17.21 -9.11
N VAL A 467 17.67 -16.32 -8.59
CA VAL A 467 17.23 -15.13 -7.85
C VAL A 467 16.58 -14.14 -8.83
N GLN A 468 15.38 -13.68 -8.49
CA GLN A 468 14.59 -12.77 -9.32
C GLN A 468 14.54 -11.37 -8.73
N TYR A 469 14.34 -10.37 -9.59
CA TYR A 469 14.21 -8.98 -9.16
C TYR A 469 12.91 -8.78 -8.35
N GLY A 470 11.80 -9.35 -8.79
CA GLY A 470 10.52 -9.27 -8.06
C GLY A 470 9.41 -10.14 -8.64
N ARG A 471 8.90 -9.80 -9.82
CA ARG A 471 7.81 -10.58 -10.45
C ARG A 471 8.32 -11.94 -10.95
N GLN A 472 7.44 -12.91 -11.09
CA GLN A 472 7.79 -14.18 -11.72
C GLN A 472 8.35 -13.94 -13.13
N GLY A 473 9.50 -14.54 -13.44
CA GLY A 473 10.20 -14.40 -14.71
C GLY A 473 11.14 -13.18 -14.79
N SER A 474 11.26 -12.38 -13.72
CA SER A 474 12.19 -11.23 -13.69
C SER A 474 13.61 -11.64 -13.30
N TYR A 475 14.20 -12.55 -14.09
CA TYR A 475 15.56 -13.03 -13.87
C TYR A 475 16.59 -11.90 -14.04
N LEU A 476 17.58 -11.88 -13.15
CA LEU A 476 18.68 -10.90 -13.16
C LEU A 476 19.84 -11.31 -14.08
N PHE A 477 19.97 -12.63 -14.29
CA PHE A 477 21.05 -13.24 -15.05
C PHE A 477 20.44 -14.15 -16.12
N VAL A 478 21.01 -14.11 -17.33
CA VAL A 478 20.56 -14.93 -18.47
C VAL A 478 21.58 -16.00 -18.87
N GLY A 479 22.64 -16.16 -18.08
CA GLY A 479 23.73 -17.11 -18.31
C GLY A 479 25.11 -16.53 -17.98
N ARG A 480 26.15 -17.31 -18.24
CA ARG A 480 27.55 -16.87 -18.13
C ARG A 480 28.01 -16.23 -19.44
N VAL A 481 28.75 -15.12 -19.33
CA VAL A 481 29.32 -14.43 -20.50
C VAL A 481 30.70 -15.01 -20.86
N ARG A 482 31.43 -15.55 -19.89
CA ARG A 482 32.71 -16.27 -20.06
C ARG A 482 32.83 -17.36 -18.99
N ASP A 483 33.43 -18.48 -19.37
CA ASP A 483 33.73 -19.62 -18.49
C ASP A 483 35.00 -19.41 -17.64
#